data_AF-A0A2E7RVZ9-F1
#
_entry.id   AF-A0A2E7RVZ9-F1
#
_cell.length_a   1.000
_cell.length_b   1.000
_cell.length_c   1.000
_cell.angle_alpha   90.00
_cell.angle_beta   90.00
_cell.angle_gamma   90.00
#
_symmetry.space_group_name_H-M   'P 1'
#
loop_
_entity.id
_entity.type
_entity.pdbx_description
1 polymer ?
#
loop_
_entity_poly.entity_id
_entity_poly.type
_entity_poly.pdbx_seq_one_letter_code
_entity_poly.pdbx_strand_id
1 'polypeptide(L)'
;MKQSLVVLLAGLLGSTGVLAQDSRRDDRARPTRKPGESRQGGESARERMIRRFDAASPRLGEPLPDVSGFTADGEPLSLRALKGDYKVLVFGCLT
;
A
#
# COMPACT_ATOMS: atom_id res chain seq x y z
N MET A 1 -16.61 5.98 28.12
CA MET A 1 -17.38 7.11 27.53
C MET A 1 -16.70 7.45 26.21
N LYS A 2 -17.07 6.77 25.11
CA LYS A 2 -17.77 7.34 23.94
C LYS A 2 -17.32 8.78 23.65
N GLN A 3 -16.65 9.03 22.53
CA GLN A 3 -17.18 9.81 21.41
C GLN A 3 -16.37 9.52 20.13
N SER A 4 -17.02 8.83 19.19
CA SER A 4 -16.61 8.73 17.79
C SER A 4 -17.17 9.95 17.07
N LEU A 5 -16.35 10.71 16.34
CA LEU A 5 -16.83 11.75 15.44
C LEU A 5 -16.38 11.42 14.00
N VAL A 6 -17.29 10.78 13.29
CA VAL A 6 -17.27 10.62 11.83
C VAL A 6 -17.73 11.94 11.22
N VAL A 7 -16.90 12.59 10.41
CA VAL A 7 -17.31 13.74 9.60
C VAL A 7 -17.48 13.28 8.16
N LEU A 8 -18.72 12.88 7.85
CA LEU A 8 -19.26 12.79 6.51
C LEU A 8 -20.10 14.05 6.29
N LEU A 9 -19.66 14.94 5.40
CA LEU A 9 -20.53 15.99 4.89
C LEU A 9 -20.33 16.15 3.39
N ALA A 10 -21.35 15.69 2.69
CA ALA A 10 -21.59 15.89 1.28
C ALA A 10 -21.75 17.39 0.98
N GLY A 11 -21.04 17.86 -0.04
CA GLY A 11 -21.27 19.15 -0.69
C GLY A 11 -21.58 18.92 -2.18
N LEU A 12 -22.87 18.79 -2.50
CA LEU A 12 -23.43 18.99 -3.83
C LEU A 12 -23.58 20.51 -4.10
N LEU A 13 -23.66 20.86 -5.39
CA LEU A 13 -23.82 22.20 -6.03
C LEU A 13 -22.49 22.68 -6.64
N GLY A 14 -22.30 22.83 -7.95
CA GLY A 14 -23.21 22.86 -9.08
C GLY A 14 -22.68 23.92 -10.05
N SER A 15 -22.31 23.54 -11.28
CA SER A 15 -22.25 24.46 -12.42
C SER A 15 -22.12 23.67 -13.71
N THR A 16 -23.20 23.70 -14.49
CA THR A 16 -23.33 23.21 -15.85
C THR A 16 -22.44 24.02 -16.78
N GLY A 17 -21.46 23.36 -17.39
CA GLY A 17 -20.73 23.82 -18.58
C GLY A 17 -21.01 22.86 -19.72
N VAL A 18 -22.02 23.14 -20.52
CA VAL A 18 -22.23 22.54 -21.84
C VAL A 18 -21.31 23.26 -22.81
N LEU A 19 -20.27 22.59 -23.30
CA LEU A 19 -19.61 22.95 -24.55
C LEU A 19 -19.24 21.67 -25.33
N ALA A 20 -19.97 21.50 -26.44
CA ALA A 20 -19.61 20.86 -27.70
C ALA A 20 -18.71 19.60 -27.65
N GLN A 21 -19.36 18.43 -27.72
CA GLN A 21 -18.73 17.22 -28.27
C GLN A 21 -18.53 17.42 -29.78
N ASP A 22 -17.33 17.84 -30.18
CA ASP A 22 -16.89 17.74 -31.57
C ASP A 22 -16.74 16.25 -31.92
N SER A 23 -17.72 15.74 -32.67
CA SER A 23 -17.76 14.37 -33.17
C SER A 23 -16.81 14.22 -34.35
N ARG A 24 -15.50 14.23 -34.08
CA ARG A 24 -14.53 13.59 -34.98
C ARG A 24 -14.17 12.23 -34.41
N ARG A 25 -14.99 11.27 -34.84
CA ARG A 25 -14.76 9.84 -34.74
C ARG A 25 -13.49 9.51 -35.52
N ASP A 26 -12.34 9.58 -34.85
CA ASP A 26 -11.08 9.05 -35.38
C ASP A 26 -11.15 7.52 -35.19
N ASP A 27 -11.65 6.81 -36.21
CA ASP A 27 -11.66 5.34 -36.32
C ASP A 27 -10.25 4.77 -36.55
N ARG A 28 -9.24 5.30 -35.85
CA ARG A 28 -7.88 4.77 -35.89
C ARG A 28 -7.69 3.70 -34.82
N ALA A 29 -7.86 2.47 -35.31
CA ALA A 29 -7.29 1.24 -34.78
C ALA A 29 -7.67 0.89 -33.34
N ARG A 30 -8.86 0.32 -33.16
CA ARG A 30 -9.09 -0.61 -32.05
C ARG A 30 -8.13 -1.79 -32.24
N PRO A 31 -7.17 -2.06 -31.33
CA PRO A 31 -6.36 -3.26 -31.44
C PRO A 31 -7.32 -4.45 -31.35
N THR A 32 -7.46 -5.19 -32.44
CA THR A 32 -8.14 -6.49 -32.46
C THR A 32 -7.37 -7.42 -31.55
N ARG A 33 -7.85 -7.56 -30.31
CA ARG A 33 -7.38 -8.57 -29.35
C ARG A 33 -7.54 -9.93 -30.01
N LYS A 34 -6.43 -10.64 -30.23
CA LYS A 34 -6.46 -12.03 -30.69
C LYS A 34 -7.08 -12.89 -29.58
N PRO A 35 -8.12 -13.70 -29.87
CA PRO A 35 -8.60 -14.71 -28.94
C PRO A 35 -7.47 -15.72 -28.71
N GLY A 36 -6.92 -15.78 -27.50
CA GLY A 36 -5.84 -16.71 -27.14
C GLY A 36 -4.62 -16.07 -26.46
N GLU A 37 -4.55 -14.74 -26.38
CA GLU A 37 -3.53 -14.10 -25.52
C GLU A 37 -3.92 -14.34 -24.06
N SER A 38 -3.24 -15.29 -23.43
CA SER A 38 -3.34 -15.52 -22.00
C SER A 38 -3.05 -14.19 -21.30
N ARG A 39 -4.02 -13.72 -20.51
CA ARG A 39 -3.77 -12.64 -19.55
C ARG A 39 -2.59 -13.10 -18.71
N GLN A 40 -1.38 -12.62 -19.00
CA GLN A 40 -0.30 -12.64 -18.04
C GLN A 40 -0.84 -11.85 -16.85
N GLY A 41 -1.32 -12.58 -15.85
CA GLY A 41 -1.89 -12.00 -14.65
C GLY A 41 -0.80 -11.19 -14.00
N GLY A 42 -0.88 -9.87 -14.13
CA GLY A 42 0.04 -8.97 -13.45
C GLY A 42 -0.03 -9.24 -11.95
N GLU A 43 1.13 -9.27 -11.30
CA GLU A 43 1.21 -9.52 -9.86
C GLU A 43 0.30 -8.57 -9.10
N SER A 44 -0.40 -9.12 -8.11
CA SER A 44 -1.17 -8.28 -7.19
C SER A 44 -0.21 -7.40 -6.36
N ALA A 45 -0.72 -6.27 -5.84
CA ALA A 45 0.07 -5.42 -4.94
C ALA A 45 0.57 -6.19 -3.70
N ARG A 46 -0.26 -7.12 -3.20
CA ARG A 46 0.07 -8.01 -2.09
C ARG A 46 1.24 -8.94 -2.43
N GLU A 47 1.25 -9.50 -3.63
CA GLU A 47 2.28 -10.45 -4.06
C GLU A 47 3.64 -9.78 -4.26
N ARG A 48 3.63 -8.54 -4.77
CA ARG A 48 4.84 -7.70 -4.78
C ARG A 48 5.34 -7.37 -3.38
N MET A 49 4.45 -7.08 -2.43
CA MET A 49 4.83 -6.81 -1.04
C MET A 49 5.49 -8.04 -0.41
N ILE A 50 4.84 -9.21 -0.50
CA ILE A 50 5.37 -10.46 0.06
C ILE A 50 6.74 -10.77 -0.52
N ARG A 51 6.90 -10.69 -1.85
CA ARG A 51 8.20 -10.96 -2.48
C ARG A 51 9.30 -10.02 -1.97
N ARG A 52 9.00 -8.74 -1.76
CA ARG A 52 9.98 -7.78 -1.21
C ARG A 52 10.31 -8.08 0.24
N PHE A 53 9.31 -8.47 1.04
CA PHE A 53 9.52 -8.87 2.43
C PHE A 53 10.40 -10.12 2.49
N ASP A 54 10.05 -11.18 1.78
CA ASP A 54 10.79 -12.45 1.76
C ASP A 54 12.25 -12.26 1.29
N ALA A 55 12.49 -11.33 0.36
CA ALA A 55 13.83 -11.02 -0.15
C ALA A 55 14.70 -10.24 0.85
N ALA A 56 14.12 -9.51 1.78
CA ALA A 56 14.83 -8.61 2.70
C ALA A 56 14.77 -9.06 4.18
N SER A 57 13.83 -9.93 4.54
CA SER A 57 13.65 -10.40 5.91
C SER A 57 14.80 -11.33 6.32
N PRO A 58 15.32 -11.20 7.55
CA PRO A 58 16.24 -12.19 8.12
C PRO A 58 15.61 -13.58 8.14
N ARG A 59 16.42 -14.61 7.85
CA ARG A 59 15.96 -16.00 7.96
C ARG A 59 15.93 -16.45 9.41
N LEU A 60 15.21 -17.54 9.68
CA LEU A 60 15.21 -18.16 11.01
C LEU A 60 16.63 -18.56 11.41
N GLY A 61 17.05 -18.14 12.60
CA GLY A 61 18.40 -18.36 13.14
C GLY A 61 19.43 -17.32 12.73
N GLU A 62 19.13 -16.45 11.76
CA GLU A 62 20.00 -15.31 11.43
C GLU A 62 19.84 -14.20 12.49
N PRO A 63 20.92 -13.44 12.78
CA PRO A 63 20.81 -12.30 13.67
C PRO A 63 19.88 -11.24 13.09
N LEU A 64 19.06 -10.62 13.95
CA LEU A 64 18.29 -9.45 13.56
C LEU A 64 19.23 -8.29 13.18
N PRO A 65 18.86 -7.47 12.19
CA PRO A 65 19.61 -6.27 11.85
C PRO A 65 19.62 -5.31 13.04
N ASP A 66 20.68 -4.50 13.11
CA ASP A 66 20.76 -3.46 14.12
C ASP A 66 19.81 -2.31 13.76
N VAL A 67 18.65 -2.30 14.42
CA VAL A 67 17.62 -1.29 14.22
C VAL A 67 17.42 -0.51 15.52
N SER A 68 17.30 0.79 15.36
CA SER A 68 16.90 1.72 16.41
C SER A 68 15.71 2.56 15.95
N GLY A 69 15.01 3.13 16.91
CA GLY A 69 13.85 3.97 16.69
C GLY A 69 13.43 4.66 17.99
N PHE A 70 12.17 5.08 18.03
CA PHE A 70 11.58 5.74 19.18
C PHE A 70 10.30 5.04 19.58
N THR A 71 9.99 5.03 20.88
CA THR A 71 8.70 4.57 21.39
C THR A 71 7.60 5.60 21.07
N ALA A 72 6.34 5.25 21.38
CA ALA A 72 5.22 6.18 21.24
C ALA A 72 5.39 7.45 22.10
N ASP A 73 6.15 7.37 23.20
CA ASP A 73 6.44 8.48 24.10
C ASP A 73 7.65 9.32 23.65
N GLY A 74 8.33 8.91 22.56
CA GLY A 74 9.52 9.58 22.05
C GLY A 74 10.84 9.12 22.67
N GLU A 75 10.83 8.06 23.47
CA GLU A 75 12.05 7.52 24.08
C GLU A 75 12.87 6.69 23.07
N PRO A 76 14.20 6.82 23.05
CA PRO A 76 15.04 6.06 22.15
C PRO A 76 15.01 4.56 22.49
N LEU A 77 14.86 3.72 21.46
CA LEU A 77 14.84 2.27 21.55
C LEU A 77 15.83 1.66 20.55
N SER A 78 16.62 0.68 20.99
CA SER A 78 17.45 -0.16 20.10
C SER A 78 17.10 -1.63 20.31
N LEU A 79 17.04 -2.39 19.22
CA LEU A 79 16.83 -3.84 19.31
C LEU A 79 17.93 -4.55 20.11
N ARG A 80 19.16 -4.01 20.15
CA ARG A 80 20.24 -4.58 20.98
C ARG A 80 19.96 -4.49 22.47
N ALA A 81 19.22 -3.47 22.90
CA ALA A 81 18.84 -3.28 24.30
C ALA A 81 17.77 -4.29 24.76
N LEU A 82 17.12 -4.98 23.81
CA LEU A 82 16.04 -5.95 24.08
C LEU A 82 16.54 -7.40 24.26
N LYS A 83 17.86 -7.61 24.38
CA LYS A 83 18.45 -8.94 24.59
C LYS A 83 18.03 -9.54 25.94
N GLY A 84 17.92 -10.87 25.98
CA GLY A 84 17.67 -11.64 27.20
C GLY A 84 16.28 -12.28 27.26
N ASP A 85 15.31 -11.73 26.54
CA ASP A 85 13.96 -12.26 26.46
C ASP A 85 13.55 -12.56 25.00
N TYR A 86 12.56 -13.44 24.83
CA TYR A 86 11.87 -13.58 23.55
C TYR A 86 10.94 -12.38 23.31
N LYS A 87 11.06 -11.75 22.15
CA LYS A 87 10.23 -10.61 21.73
C LYS A 87 9.59 -10.89 20.37
N VAL A 88 8.39 -10.36 20.16
CA VAL A 88 7.68 -10.39 18.87
C VAL A 88 7.68 -8.98 18.30
N LEU A 89 8.20 -8.82 17.06
CA LEU A 89 8.18 -7.56 16.34
C LEU A 89 7.05 -7.60 15.31
N VAL A 90 6.12 -6.63 15.41
CA VAL A 90 5.00 -6.48 14.47
C VAL A 90 5.19 -5.18 13.72
N PHE A 91 5.37 -5.26 12.41
CA PHE A 91 5.45 -4.09 11.53
C PHE A 91 4.10 -3.85 10.87
N GLY A 92 3.56 -2.66 11.06
CA GLY A 92 2.38 -2.17 10.35
C GLY A 92 2.69 -0.86 9.63
N CYS A 93 1.95 -0.58 8.56
CA CYS A 93 1.93 0.74 7.96
C CYS A 93 0.84 1.58 8.63
N LEU A 94 1.16 2.81 9.03
CA LEU A 94 0.21 3.73 9.68
C LEU A 94 -0.61 4.54 8.65
N THR A 95 -0.59 4.14 7.39
CA THR A 95 -1.25 4.80 6.25
C THR A 95 -2.59 4.17 5.94
#